data_AF-A0A7T4QXZ4-F1
#
_entry.id   AF-A0A7T4QXZ4-F1
#
_cell.length_a   1.000
_cell.length_b   1.000
_cell.length_c   1.000
_cell.angle_alpha   90.00
_cell.angle_beta   90.00
_cell.angle_gamma   90.00
#
_symmetry.space_group_name_H-M   'P 1'
#
loop_
_entity.id
_entity.type
_entity.pdbx_description
1 polymer ?
#
loop_
_entity_poly.entity_id
_entity_poly.type
_entity_poly.pdbx_seq_one_letter_code
_entity_poly.pdbx_strand_id
1 'polypeptide(L)'
;MLVIDTALLEELRDVMDDEFVELVDAFESDTRHRFGLLEQAIAAEDSESLRTTAHSMKGGAMGMGAVGLSRRFRGLELRGRESSFRDIDVELENAKRSFDETLGQLRDWMRRH
;
A
#
# COMPACT_ATOMS: atom_id res chain seq x y z
N MET A 1 -10.22 1.31 -15.20
CA MET A 1 -10.78 2.04 -14.04
C MET A 1 -9.60 2.60 -13.26
N LEU A 2 -9.63 3.88 -12.88
CA LEU A 2 -8.55 4.47 -12.08
C LEU A 2 -8.61 3.90 -10.65
N VAL A 3 -7.46 3.52 -10.09
CA VAL A 3 -7.32 3.02 -8.71
C VAL A 3 -6.61 4.02 -7.78
N ILE A 4 -6.22 5.16 -8.35
CA ILE A 4 -5.58 6.30 -7.68
C ILE A 4 -6.47 7.54 -7.84
N ASP A 5 -6.49 8.38 -6.80
CA ASP A 5 -7.13 9.69 -6.82
C ASP A 5 -6.18 10.72 -7.45
N THR A 6 -6.43 11.09 -8.70
CA THR A 6 -5.54 11.99 -9.44
C THR A 6 -5.61 13.44 -8.95
N ALA A 7 -6.72 13.88 -8.36
CA ALA A 7 -6.83 15.23 -7.82
C ALA A 7 -5.91 15.41 -6.61
N LEU A 8 -5.83 14.39 -5.74
CA LEU A 8 -4.87 14.38 -4.64
C LEU A 8 -3.41 14.38 -5.13
N LEU A 9 -3.11 13.66 -6.22
CA LEU A 9 -1.75 13.65 -6.79
C LEU A 9 -1.37 15.00 -7.39
N GLU A 10 -2.31 15.69 -8.03
CA GLU A 10 -2.12 17.07 -8.51
C GLU A 10 -1.81 18.00 -7.34
N GLU A 11 -2.61 17.97 -6.27
CA GLU A 11 -2.36 18.78 -5.07
C GLU A 11 -1.01 18.47 -4.41
N LEU A 12 -0.66 17.18 -4.26
CA LEU A 12 0.62 16.77 -3.69
C LEU A 12 1.80 17.24 -4.54
N ARG A 13 1.70 17.13 -5.86
CA ARG A 13 2.74 17.59 -6.77
C ARG A 13 2.88 19.11 -6.75
N ASP A 14 1.79 19.85 -6.74
CA ASP A 14 1.84 21.32 -6.68
C ASP A 14 2.51 21.83 -5.40
N VAL A 15 2.38 21.07 -4.29
CA VAL A 15 3.01 21.41 -3.01
C VAL A 15 4.47 20.96 -2.93
N MET A 16 4.80 19.78 -3.46
CA MET A 16 6.11 19.14 -3.30
C MET A 16 7.09 19.37 -4.46
N ASP A 17 6.58 19.82 -5.62
CA ASP A 17 7.33 20.09 -6.83
C ASP A 17 8.28 18.91 -7.20
N ASP A 18 9.59 19.14 -7.24
CA ASP A 18 10.59 18.12 -7.56
C ASP A 18 10.63 16.95 -6.54
N GLU A 19 10.26 17.17 -5.28
CA GLU A 19 10.27 16.14 -4.22
C GLU A 19 9.15 15.10 -4.40
N PHE A 20 8.17 15.36 -5.26
CA PHE A 20 7.09 14.41 -5.52
C PHE A 20 7.60 13.09 -6.10
N VAL A 21 8.62 13.13 -6.95
CA VAL A 21 9.24 11.91 -7.52
C VAL A 21 9.86 11.07 -6.40
N GLU A 22 10.60 11.71 -5.49
CA GLU A 22 11.23 11.04 -4.36
C GLU A 22 10.19 10.43 -3.40
N LEU A 23 9.05 11.10 -3.22
CA LEU A 23 7.93 10.58 -2.43
C LEU A 23 7.38 9.27 -3.01
N VAL A 24 7.17 9.22 -4.33
CA VAL A 24 6.66 8.01 -5.01
C VAL A 24 7.68 6.87 -4.92
N ASP A 25 8.97 7.16 -5.13
CA ASP A 25 10.04 6.17 -5.02
C ASP A 25 10.18 5.64 -3.57
N ALA A 26 10.08 6.52 -2.58
CA ALA A 26 10.09 6.15 -1.16
C ALA A 26 8.88 5.29 -0.81
N PHE A 27 7.68 5.65 -1.30
CA PHE A 27 6.47 4.86 -1.12
C PHE A 27 6.61 3.46 -1.73
N GLU A 28 7.16 3.35 -2.94
CA GLU A 28 7.40 2.06 -3.58
C GLU A 28 8.35 1.19 -2.76
N SER A 29 9.52 1.75 -2.42
CA SER A 29 10.57 1.02 -1.71
C SER A 29 10.12 0.55 -0.33
N ASP A 30 9.50 1.44 0.47
CA ASP A 30 8.98 1.10 1.80
C ASP A 30 7.86 0.05 1.71
N THR A 31 6.93 0.19 0.76
CA THR A 31 5.83 -0.77 0.60
C THR A 31 6.35 -2.16 0.19
N ARG A 32 7.33 -2.24 -0.72
CA ARG A 32 7.97 -3.52 -1.10
C ARG A 32 8.67 -4.18 0.08
N HIS A 33 9.41 -3.40 0.88
CA HIS A 33 10.06 -3.90 2.08
C HIS A 33 9.04 -4.47 3.08
N ARG A 34 7.96 -3.74 3.34
CA ARG A 34 6.93 -4.13 4.31
C ARG A 34 6.10 -5.33 3.88
N PHE A 35 5.97 -5.62 2.59
CA PHE A 35 5.40 -6.90 2.16
C PHE A 35 6.19 -8.09 2.70
N GLY A 36 7.53 -8.01 2.73
CA GLY A 36 8.36 -9.06 3.34
C GLY A 36 8.15 -9.19 4.86
N LEU A 37 7.81 -8.09 5.55
CA LEU A 37 7.45 -8.12 6.97
C LEU A 37 6.08 -8.76 7.19
N LEU A 38 5.11 -8.49 6.31
CA LEU A 38 3.80 -9.15 6.35
C LEU A 38 3.94 -10.66 6.11
N GLU A 39 4.76 -11.09 5.15
CA GLU A 39 5.05 -12.51 4.91
C GLU A 39 5.66 -13.18 6.14
N GLN A 40 6.63 -12.54 6.77
CA GLN A 40 7.25 -13.05 8.01
C GLN A 40 6.23 -13.15 9.15
N ALA A 41 5.40 -12.13 9.34
CA ALA A 41 4.36 -12.14 10.35
C ALA A 41 3.31 -13.24 10.10
N ILE A 42 2.93 -13.47 8.85
CA ILE A 42 2.02 -14.56 8.46
C ILE A 42 2.63 -15.92 8.75
N ALA A 43 3.89 -16.15 8.33
CA ALA A 43 4.57 -17.43 8.53
C ALA A 43 4.79 -17.76 10.01
N ALA A 44 4.97 -16.75 10.86
CA ALA A 44 5.12 -16.88 12.30
C ALA A 44 3.78 -16.88 13.07
N GLU A 45 2.65 -16.72 12.37
CA GLU A 45 1.34 -16.42 12.99
C GLU A 45 1.37 -15.26 14.00
N ASP A 46 2.24 -14.27 13.76
CA ASP A 46 2.41 -13.08 14.58
C ASP A 46 1.34 -12.03 14.23
N SER A 47 0.24 -12.10 14.98
CA SER A 47 -0.94 -11.27 14.75
C SER A 47 -0.70 -9.79 15.04
N GLU A 48 0.20 -9.46 15.96
CA GLU A 48 0.55 -8.08 16.29
C GLU A 48 1.40 -7.43 15.22
N SER A 49 2.44 -8.13 14.75
CA SER A 49 3.29 -7.65 13.64
C SER A 49 2.49 -7.49 12.35
N LEU A 50 1.59 -8.44 12.04
CA LEU A 50 0.66 -8.35 10.91
C LEU A 50 -0.21 -7.09 11.03
N ARG A 51 -0.86 -6.90 12.19
CA ARG A 51 -1.76 -5.77 12.44
C ARG A 51 -1.04 -4.43 12.29
N THR A 52 0.08 -4.26 12.97
CA THR A 52 0.80 -2.98 13.04
C THR A 52 1.45 -2.62 11.70
N THR A 53 2.05 -3.60 11.02
CA THR A 53 2.61 -3.41 9.68
C THR A 53 1.52 -3.00 8.70
N ALA A 54 0.41 -3.76 8.63
CA ALA A 54 -0.70 -3.44 7.74
C ALA A 54 -1.35 -2.07 8.05
N HIS A 55 -1.45 -1.70 9.34
CA HIS A 55 -1.95 -0.39 9.74
C HIS A 55 -1.09 0.76 9.20
N SER A 56 0.25 0.63 9.28
CA SER A 56 1.17 1.65 8.75
C SER A 56 1.05 1.78 7.22
N MET A 57 1.01 0.65 6.51
CA MET A 57 0.91 0.62 5.04
C MET A 57 -0.42 1.20 4.52
N LYS A 58 -1.51 0.98 5.26
CA LYS A 58 -2.83 1.60 4.97
C LYS A 58 -2.74 3.12 4.89
N GLY A 59 -2.01 3.75 5.82
CA GLY A 59 -1.80 5.20 5.86
C GLY A 59 -1.03 5.69 4.64
N GLY A 60 0.10 5.05 4.33
CA GLY A 60 0.91 5.36 3.14
C GLY A 60 0.10 5.26 1.84
N ALA A 61 -0.65 4.16 1.66
CA ALA A 61 -1.49 3.98 0.47
C ALA A 61 -2.61 5.04 0.38
N MET A 62 -3.21 5.43 1.51
CA MET A 62 -4.22 6.50 1.52
C MET A 62 -3.61 7.86 1.16
N GLY A 63 -2.40 8.14 1.64
CA GLY A 63 -1.65 9.36 1.31
C GLY A 63 -1.30 9.46 -0.17
N MET A 64 -1.11 8.33 -0.87
CA MET A 64 -0.90 8.28 -2.32
C MET A 64 -2.19 8.27 -3.15
N GLY A 65 -3.36 8.52 -2.54
CA GLY A 65 -4.65 8.44 -3.22
C GLY A 65 -5.07 7.02 -3.62
N ALA A 66 -4.35 5.99 -3.18
CA ALA A 66 -4.59 4.59 -3.53
C ALA A 66 -5.63 3.95 -2.59
N VAL A 67 -6.87 4.43 -2.64
CA VAL A 67 -7.96 4.00 -1.74
C VAL A 67 -8.21 2.49 -1.81
N GLY A 68 -8.13 1.91 -3.01
CA GLY A 68 -8.30 0.46 -3.21
C GLY A 68 -7.23 -0.35 -2.46
N LEU A 69 -5.97 0.04 -2.59
CA LEU A 69 -4.84 -0.59 -1.90
C LEU A 69 -4.93 -0.39 -0.38
N SER A 70 -5.27 0.82 0.07
CA SER A 70 -5.47 1.14 1.49
C SER A 70 -6.55 0.23 2.12
N ARG A 71 -7.63 -0.08 1.39
CA ARG A 71 -8.65 -1.04 1.84
C ARG A 71 -8.11 -2.47 1.99
N ARG A 72 -7.20 -2.92 1.12
CA ARG A 72 -6.59 -4.25 1.25
C ARG A 72 -5.70 -4.34 2.47
N PHE A 73 -4.89 -3.31 2.74
CA PHE A 73 -4.12 -3.24 3.99
C PHE A 73 -5.02 -3.18 5.22
N ARG A 74 -6.15 -2.47 5.17
CA ARG A 74 -7.16 -2.53 6.24
C ARG A 74 -7.70 -3.96 6.45
N GLY A 75 -7.89 -4.74 5.38
CA GLY A 75 -8.27 -6.15 5.48
C GLY A 75 -7.25 -6.95 6.29
N LEU A 76 -5.98 -6.89 5.92
CA LEU A 76 -4.88 -7.54 6.64
C LEU A 76 -4.75 -7.04 8.09
N GLU A 77 -4.96 -5.75 8.35
CA GLU A 77 -4.99 -5.18 9.70
C GLU A 77 -6.08 -5.85 10.56
N LEU A 78 -7.28 -6.04 10.01
CA LEU A 78 -8.39 -6.72 10.70
C LEU A 78 -8.06 -8.18 10.96
N ARG A 79 -7.45 -8.88 10.00
CA ARG A 79 -7.00 -10.27 10.18
C ARG A 79 -6.01 -10.41 11.34
N GLY A 80 -5.06 -9.47 11.46
CA GLY A 80 -4.16 -9.40 12.61
C GLY A 80 -4.89 -9.12 13.93
N ARG A 81 -5.87 -8.20 13.95
CA ARG A 81 -6.68 -7.94 15.17
C ARG A 81 -7.45 -9.19 15.63
N GLU A 82 -7.95 -9.97 14.69
CA GLU A 82 -8.75 -11.18 14.95
C GLU A 82 -7.87 -12.42 15.15
N SER A 83 -6.54 -12.32 15.00
CA SER A 83 -5.60 -13.45 14.99
C SER A 83 -6.04 -14.56 14.04
N SER A 84 -6.51 -14.18 12.85
CA SER A 84 -7.11 -15.08 11.88
C SER A 84 -6.23 -15.19 10.63
N PHE A 85 -5.63 -16.36 10.41
CA PHE A 85 -4.69 -16.62 9.30
C PHE A 85 -5.27 -17.45 8.16
N ARG A 86 -6.54 -17.85 8.24
CA ARG A 86 -7.22 -18.61 7.17
C ARG A 86 -7.23 -17.85 5.83
N ASP A 87 -6.70 -18.45 4.77
CA ASP A 87 -6.63 -17.84 3.42
C ASP A 87 -5.88 -16.49 3.38
N ILE A 88 -5.04 -16.20 4.39
CA ILE A 88 -4.37 -14.90 4.48
C ILE A 88 -3.35 -14.68 3.35
N ASP A 89 -2.79 -15.76 2.82
CA ASP A 89 -1.90 -15.72 1.65
C ASP A 89 -2.64 -15.17 0.42
N VAL A 90 -3.92 -15.51 0.26
CA VAL A 90 -4.75 -15.01 -0.84
C VAL A 90 -4.98 -13.50 -0.68
N GLU A 91 -5.25 -13.04 0.54
CA GLU A 91 -5.41 -11.62 0.85
C GLU A 91 -4.10 -10.83 0.63
N LEU A 92 -2.96 -11.43 0.99
CA LEU A 92 -1.65 -10.84 0.76
C LEU A 92 -1.34 -10.73 -0.74
N GLU A 93 -1.54 -11.79 -1.52
CA GLU A 93 -1.33 -11.77 -2.97
C GLU A 93 -2.25 -10.77 -3.69
N ASN A 94 -3.49 -10.66 -3.21
CA ASN A 94 -4.43 -9.64 -3.64
C ASN A 94 -3.94 -8.21 -3.32
N ALA A 95 -3.31 -8.00 -2.17
CA ALA A 95 -2.69 -6.72 -1.81
C ALA A 95 -1.49 -6.38 -2.71
N LYS A 96 -0.62 -7.35 -2.98
CA LYS A 96 0.53 -7.19 -3.90
C LYS A 96 0.07 -6.82 -5.32
N ARG A 97 -0.92 -7.52 -5.87
CA ARG A 97 -1.48 -7.20 -7.19
C ARG A 97 -2.05 -5.78 -7.24
N SER A 98 -2.80 -5.40 -6.21
CA SER A 98 -3.35 -4.04 -6.12
C SER A 98 -2.26 -2.97 -6.02
N PHE A 99 -1.13 -3.29 -5.38
CA PHE A 99 0.01 -2.40 -5.31
C PHE A 99 0.70 -2.23 -6.66
N ASP A 100 0.92 -3.32 -7.40
CA ASP A 100 1.49 -3.25 -8.74
C ASP A 100 0.59 -2.44 -9.71
N GLU A 101 -0.72 -2.62 -9.62
CA GLU A 101 -1.70 -1.81 -10.37
C GLU A 101 -1.62 -0.32 -10.00
N THR A 102 -1.52 0.00 -8.70
CA THR A 102 -1.35 1.37 -8.19
C THR A 102 -0.06 2.00 -8.72
N LEU A 103 1.08 1.30 -8.62
CA LEU A 103 2.36 1.81 -9.10
C LEU A 103 2.37 2.03 -10.62
N GLY A 104 1.75 1.12 -11.38
CA GLY A 104 1.59 1.30 -12.82
C GLY A 104 0.87 2.60 -13.15
N GLN A 105 -0.25 2.87 -12.46
CA GLN A 105 -1.02 4.10 -12.68
C GLN A 105 -0.30 5.36 -12.19
N LEU A 106 0.41 5.30 -11.05
CA LEU A 106 1.23 6.42 -10.55
C LEU A 106 2.30 6.81 -11.58
N ARG A 107 3.06 5.83 -12.08
CA ARG A 107 4.12 6.06 -13.09
C ARG A 107 3.56 6.50 -14.44
N ASP A 108 2.39 6.01 -14.84
CA ASP A 108 1.69 6.50 -16.03
C ASP A 108 1.22 7.94 -15.86
N TRP A 109 0.78 8.32 -14.66
CA TRP A 109 0.37 9.68 -14.35
C TRP A 109 1.57 10.64 -14.37
N MET A 110 2.69 10.26 -13.72
CA MET A 110 3.95 11.04 -13.71
C MET A 110 4.56 11.26 -15.10
N ARG A 111 4.36 10.35 -16.05
CA ARG A 111 4.85 10.52 -17.43
C ARG A 111 4.00 11.49 -18.26
N ARG A 112 2.78 11.77 -17.83
CA ARG A 112 1.80 12.59 -18.57
C ARG A 112 1.68 14.02 -18.07
N HIS A 113 2.25 14.30 -16.91
CA HIS A 113 2.21 15.60 -16.24
C HIS A 113 3.65 15.96 -15.90
#